data_AF-A0ABD5W176-F1
#
_entry.id   AF-A0ABD5W176-F1
#
_cell.length_a   1.000
_cell.length_b   1.000
_cell.length_c   1.000
_cell.angle_alpha   90.00
_cell.angle_beta   90.00
_cell.angle_gamma   90.00
#
_symmetry.space_group_name_H-M   'P 1'
#
loop_
_entity.id
_entity.type
_entity.pdbx_description
1 polymer ?
#
loop_
_entity_poly.entity_id
_entity_poly.type
_entity_poly.pdbx_seq_one_letter_code
_entity_poly.pdbx_strand_id
1 'polypeptide(L)'
;MQRPQTSIAFLYQGPERLSLVVVHGSVDAADGGAVTFRLSGLPADGEWFVKDDYYSEPGTNRAATTNYDTWTVDGADHRIDWTWGSGGTDGGAFGGLGDDFDVAVDPAFNEAAALYGEHYDGTVTAWEFLSGPDGGERISLGMDAPIRIATGGCDGEPAGKENEEGRQPEREDDSDDDQDSDDDDQDGDDDKDDKDGDDEVKDDDDDDDGEKYTVCHRPPGNPDNAHTIQVGSEAAREAHLGHGDSRGACSGDD
;
A
#
# COMPACT_ATOMS: atom_id res chain seq x y z
N MET A 1 2.48 6.99 -8.08
CA MET A 1 2.23 6.26 -6.81
C MET A 1 2.66 4.81 -6.92
N GLN A 2 2.16 4.06 -7.92
CA GLN A 2 2.57 2.69 -8.24
C GLN A 2 4.08 2.57 -8.49
N ARG A 3 4.63 1.39 -8.23
CA ARG A 3 6.01 1.02 -8.57
C ARG A 3 6.07 -0.43 -9.04
N PRO A 4 6.88 -0.74 -10.07
CA PRO A 4 7.11 -2.11 -10.49
C PRO A 4 7.54 -3.00 -9.31
N GLN A 5 7.06 -4.24 -9.28
CA GLN A 5 7.47 -5.26 -8.29
C GLN A 5 7.29 -4.84 -6.82
N THR A 6 6.43 -3.86 -6.55
CA THR A 6 6.23 -3.28 -5.23
C THR A 6 4.79 -3.46 -4.79
N SER A 7 4.59 -3.88 -3.55
CA SER A 7 3.30 -3.79 -2.86
C SER A 7 3.28 -2.52 -2.01
N ILE A 8 2.20 -1.75 -2.08
CA ILE A 8 2.08 -0.47 -1.39
C ILE A 8 0.78 -0.46 -0.58
N ALA A 9 0.86 -0.10 0.69
CA ALA A 9 -0.31 0.17 1.53
C ALA A 9 -0.27 1.61 2.05
N PHE A 10 -1.43 2.24 2.24
CA PHE A 10 -1.52 3.56 2.84
C PHE A 10 -2.93 3.84 3.38
N LEU A 11 -3.03 4.85 4.26
CA LEU A 11 -4.32 5.37 4.69
C LEU A 11 -4.73 6.54 3.82
N TYR A 12 -6.00 6.55 3.41
CA TYR A 12 -6.60 7.63 2.64
C TYR A 12 -7.82 8.18 3.37
N GLN A 13 -7.77 9.48 3.69
CA GLN A 13 -8.91 10.20 4.24
C GLN A 13 -9.76 10.76 3.10
N GLY A 14 -10.83 10.03 2.76
CA GLY A 14 -11.85 10.53 1.85
C GLY A 14 -12.80 11.53 2.53
N PRO A 15 -13.74 12.13 1.78
CA PRO A 15 -14.70 13.08 2.32
C PRO A 15 -15.63 12.48 3.37
N GLU A 16 -15.87 11.16 3.32
CA GLU A 16 -16.82 10.47 4.21
C GLU A 16 -16.15 9.62 5.29
N ARG A 17 -15.02 8.98 4.99
CA ARG A 17 -14.40 7.98 5.87
C ARG A 17 -12.92 7.76 5.59
N LEU A 18 -12.22 7.31 6.61
CA LEU A 18 -10.85 6.80 6.50
C LEU A 18 -10.84 5.39 5.90
N SER A 19 -9.91 5.15 4.97
CA SER A 19 -9.76 3.88 4.26
C SER A 19 -8.32 3.37 4.28
N LEU A 20 -8.14 2.06 4.38
CA LEU A 20 -6.90 1.37 4.05
C LEU A 20 -6.92 1.05 2.55
N VAL A 21 -5.92 1.54 1.83
CA VAL A 21 -5.75 1.28 0.40
C VAL A 21 -4.51 0.44 0.19
N VAL A 22 -4.63 -0.57 -0.66
CA VAL A 22 -3.56 -1.47 -1.07
C VAL A 22 -3.45 -1.44 -2.58
N VAL A 23 -2.24 -1.30 -3.10
CA VAL A 23 -1.94 -1.31 -4.54
C VAL A 23 -0.71 -2.16 -4.79
N HIS A 24 -0.83 -3.10 -5.72
CA HIS A 24 0.24 -4.01 -6.11
C HIS A 24 0.71 -3.72 -7.54
N GLY A 25 2.02 -3.69 -7.73
CA GLY A 25 2.64 -3.57 -9.03
C GLY A 25 2.50 -2.19 -9.68
N SER A 26 2.67 -2.17 -11.00
CA SER A 26 2.59 -0.97 -11.83
C SER A 26 2.19 -1.37 -13.24
N VAL A 27 1.38 -0.52 -13.89
CA VAL A 27 1.00 -0.70 -15.30
C VAL A 27 2.18 -0.63 -16.28
N ASP A 28 3.31 -0.05 -15.84
CA ASP A 28 4.55 0.02 -16.62
C ASP A 28 5.49 -1.17 -16.36
N ALA A 29 5.12 -2.10 -15.48
CA ALA A 29 5.95 -3.23 -15.11
C ALA A 29 5.87 -4.37 -16.14
N ALA A 30 7.04 -4.91 -16.49
CA ALA A 30 7.11 -6.08 -17.37
C ALA A 30 6.70 -7.38 -16.65
N ASP A 31 6.81 -7.42 -15.32
CA ASP A 31 6.52 -8.61 -14.50
C ASP A 31 5.28 -8.39 -13.64
N GLY A 32 4.56 -9.49 -13.38
CA GLY A 32 3.40 -9.54 -12.51
C GLY A 32 3.75 -9.88 -11.06
N GLY A 33 2.83 -10.53 -10.36
CA GLY A 33 3.07 -11.04 -9.02
C GLY A 33 1.85 -11.69 -8.38
N ALA A 34 2.04 -12.15 -7.15
CA ALA A 34 0.99 -12.65 -6.29
C ALA A 34 1.26 -12.25 -4.84
N VAL A 35 0.20 -11.88 -4.12
CA VAL A 35 0.24 -11.47 -2.71
C VAL A 35 -0.99 -12.04 -2.00
N THR A 36 -0.79 -12.58 -0.80
CA THR A 36 -1.88 -12.89 0.12
C THR A 36 -1.73 -12.00 1.34
N PHE A 37 -2.74 -11.19 1.65
CA PHE A 37 -2.83 -10.53 2.95
C PHE A 37 -3.88 -11.19 3.82
N ARG A 38 -3.51 -11.47 5.07
CA ARG A 38 -4.45 -11.79 6.15
C ARG A 38 -4.58 -10.56 7.02
N LEU A 39 -5.76 -9.96 7.03
CA LEU A 39 -6.10 -8.79 7.82
C LEU A 39 -6.94 -9.24 9.02
N SER A 40 -6.64 -8.72 10.20
CA SER A 40 -7.42 -8.96 11.42
C SER A 40 -7.67 -7.65 12.16
N GLY A 41 -8.74 -7.61 12.96
CA GLY A 41 -9.13 -6.39 13.69
C GLY A 41 -9.85 -5.35 12.84
N LEU A 42 -10.35 -5.72 11.65
CA LEU A 42 -11.11 -4.80 10.81
C LEU A 42 -12.47 -4.45 11.45
N PRO A 43 -12.90 -3.18 11.41
CA PRO A 43 -14.20 -2.78 11.94
C PRO A 43 -15.36 -3.50 11.26
N ALA A 44 -16.36 -3.89 12.07
CA ALA A 44 -17.50 -4.69 11.62
C ALA A 44 -18.45 -3.95 10.67
N ASP A 45 -18.44 -2.62 10.68
CA ASP A 45 -19.18 -1.74 9.77
C ASP A 45 -18.34 -1.26 8.57
N GLY A 46 -17.08 -1.68 8.51
CA GLY A 46 -16.21 -1.45 7.37
C GLY A 46 -16.53 -2.38 6.20
N GLU A 47 -16.13 -1.96 5.00
CA GLU A 47 -16.33 -2.75 3.79
C GLU A 47 -15.24 -2.49 2.74
N TRP A 48 -15.07 -3.44 1.83
CA TRP A 48 -14.21 -3.29 0.66
C TRP A 48 -14.98 -2.62 -0.47
N PHE A 49 -14.62 -1.36 -0.76
CA PHE A 49 -15.20 -0.55 -1.85
C PHE A 49 -14.57 -0.84 -3.20
N VAL A 50 -13.28 -1.12 -3.20
CA VAL A 50 -12.55 -1.59 -4.37
C VAL A 50 -12.12 -3.00 -4.09
N LYS A 51 -12.58 -3.90 -4.97
CA LYS A 51 -12.15 -5.28 -5.06
C LYS A 51 -11.74 -5.50 -6.49
N ASP A 52 -10.44 -5.45 -6.75
CA ASP A 52 -9.98 -5.79 -8.08
C ASP A 52 -10.37 -7.24 -8.40
N ASP A 53 -10.56 -7.49 -9.70
CA ASP A 53 -10.97 -8.80 -10.21
C ASP A 53 -12.19 -9.42 -9.50
N TYR A 54 -13.11 -8.56 -9.03
CA TYR A 54 -14.41 -8.94 -8.47
C TYR A 54 -15.57 -8.26 -9.23
N TYR A 55 -15.75 -8.63 -10.50
CA TYR A 55 -16.84 -8.12 -11.34
C TYR A 55 -17.50 -9.20 -12.19
N SER A 56 -18.75 -8.95 -12.60
CA SER A 56 -19.48 -9.83 -13.52
C SER A 56 -19.22 -9.46 -14.98
N GLU A 57 -19.23 -10.45 -15.88
CA GLU A 57 -19.14 -10.18 -17.32
C GLU A 57 -20.31 -9.28 -17.76
N PRO A 58 -20.05 -8.27 -18.61
CA PRO A 58 -21.09 -7.34 -19.06
C PRO A 58 -22.31 -8.06 -19.67
N GLY A 59 -23.51 -7.70 -19.19
CA GLY A 59 -24.75 -8.30 -19.66
C GLY A 59 -25.02 -9.72 -19.12
N THR A 60 -24.17 -10.22 -18.21
CA THR A 60 -24.38 -11.47 -17.50
C THR A 60 -24.35 -11.25 -15.99
N ASN A 61 -24.74 -12.26 -15.22
CA ASN A 61 -24.56 -12.31 -13.76
C ASN A 61 -23.52 -13.38 -13.38
N ARG A 62 -22.53 -13.63 -14.25
CA ARG A 62 -21.43 -14.57 -14.04
C ARG A 62 -20.16 -13.78 -13.79
N ALA A 63 -19.30 -14.27 -12.90
CA ALA A 63 -17.97 -13.72 -12.72
C ALA A 63 -17.19 -13.79 -14.05
N ALA A 64 -16.39 -12.76 -14.34
CA ALA A 64 -15.52 -12.80 -15.51
C ALA A 64 -14.46 -13.89 -15.35
N THR A 65 -14.07 -14.52 -16.47
CA THR A 65 -13.10 -15.63 -16.45
C THR A 65 -11.69 -15.21 -16.06
N THR A 66 -11.43 -13.90 -16.02
CA THR A 66 -10.16 -13.30 -15.61
C THR A 66 -10.16 -12.88 -14.14
N ASN A 67 -11.26 -13.08 -13.41
CA ASN A 67 -11.32 -12.82 -11.98
C ASN A 67 -10.53 -13.91 -11.24
N TYR A 68 -9.23 -13.70 -11.07
CA TYR A 68 -8.37 -14.67 -10.39
C TYR A 68 -8.28 -14.42 -8.89
N ASP A 69 -8.57 -13.20 -8.43
CA ASP A 69 -8.53 -12.84 -7.03
C ASP A 69 -9.52 -13.63 -6.18
N THR A 70 -9.06 -14.02 -5.00
CA THR A 70 -9.89 -14.72 -4.02
C THR A 70 -10.13 -13.84 -2.81
N TRP A 71 -11.41 -13.55 -2.56
CA TRP A 71 -11.86 -12.72 -1.45
C TRP A 71 -12.56 -13.56 -0.38
N THR A 72 -11.90 -13.78 0.75
CA THR A 72 -12.50 -14.42 1.93
C THR A 72 -12.69 -13.37 3.03
N VAL A 73 -13.95 -13.03 3.32
CA VAL A 73 -14.33 -11.96 4.26
C VAL A 73 -15.22 -12.57 5.34
N ASP A 74 -14.72 -12.66 6.58
CA ASP A 74 -15.46 -13.22 7.73
C ASP A 74 -15.28 -12.37 8.99
N GLY A 75 -16.32 -11.62 9.36
CA GLY A 75 -16.28 -10.76 10.55
C GLY A 75 -15.17 -9.70 10.46
N ALA A 76 -14.22 -9.77 11.38
CA ALA A 76 -13.07 -8.86 11.44
C ALA A 76 -11.79 -9.44 10.77
N ASP A 77 -11.86 -10.70 10.32
CA ASP A 77 -10.73 -11.46 9.77
C ASP A 77 -10.94 -11.68 8.27
N HIS A 78 -10.14 -11.00 7.46
CA HIS A 78 -10.21 -11.09 6.01
C HIS A 78 -8.94 -11.73 5.46
N ARG A 79 -9.08 -12.56 4.45
CA ARG A 79 -7.97 -13.05 3.63
C ARG A 79 -8.25 -12.74 2.18
N ILE A 80 -7.38 -11.94 1.59
CA ILE A 80 -7.45 -11.62 0.16
C ILE A 80 -6.18 -12.16 -0.50
N ASP A 81 -6.37 -12.90 -1.59
CA ASP A 81 -5.31 -13.41 -2.44
C ASP A 81 -5.42 -12.70 -3.79
N TRP A 82 -4.39 -11.95 -4.15
CA TRP A 82 -4.27 -11.14 -5.36
C TRP A 82 -3.27 -11.77 -6.33
N THR A 83 -3.50 -11.64 -7.64
CA THR A 83 -2.50 -11.94 -8.67
C THR A 83 -2.71 -11.15 -9.95
N TRP A 84 -1.62 -10.58 -10.46
CA TRP A 84 -1.63 -9.77 -11.68
C TRP A 84 -0.52 -10.17 -12.64
N GLY A 85 -0.74 -9.90 -13.92
CA GLY A 85 0.23 -10.13 -14.99
C GLY A 85 1.02 -8.89 -15.37
N SER A 86 1.82 -9.02 -16.44
CA SER A 86 2.56 -7.93 -17.07
C SER A 86 1.64 -6.77 -17.45
N GLY A 87 2.05 -5.54 -17.12
CA GLY A 87 1.26 -4.33 -17.33
C GLY A 87 -0.02 -4.22 -16.50
N GLY A 88 -0.25 -5.17 -15.60
CA GLY A 88 -1.36 -5.17 -14.67
C GLY A 88 -0.99 -4.54 -13.32
N THR A 89 -2.01 -4.12 -12.61
CA THR A 89 -1.95 -3.79 -11.18
C THR A 89 -3.03 -4.57 -10.48
N ASP A 90 -2.92 -4.63 -9.17
CA ASP A 90 -3.94 -5.27 -8.34
C ASP A 90 -4.16 -4.47 -7.05
N GLY A 91 -5.19 -4.83 -6.28
CA GLY A 91 -5.36 -4.39 -4.90
C GLY A 91 -6.81 -4.12 -4.51
N GLY A 92 -6.97 -3.17 -3.60
CA GLY A 92 -8.28 -2.85 -3.05
C GLY A 92 -8.29 -1.71 -2.05
N ALA A 93 -9.50 -1.30 -1.67
CA ALA A 93 -9.72 -0.24 -0.70
C ALA A 93 -10.77 -0.69 0.31
N PHE A 94 -10.35 -0.86 1.56
CA PHE A 94 -11.23 -1.11 2.69
C PHE A 94 -11.53 0.21 3.39
N GLY A 95 -12.78 0.65 3.37
CA GLY A 95 -13.18 1.89 4.01
C GLY A 95 -13.90 1.65 5.33
N GLY A 96 -13.89 2.66 6.19
CA GLY A 96 -14.59 2.66 7.48
C GLY A 96 -13.74 2.10 8.59
N LEU A 97 -12.48 2.54 8.61
CA LEU A 97 -11.63 2.29 9.76
C LEU A 97 -12.16 3.00 11.02
N GLY A 98 -12.89 4.11 10.86
CA GLY A 98 -13.38 4.90 11.98
C GLY A 98 -12.26 5.68 12.67
N ASP A 99 -12.60 6.29 13.82
CA ASP A 99 -11.68 7.13 14.60
C ASP A 99 -10.84 6.34 15.61
N ASP A 100 -11.21 5.08 15.88
CA ASP A 100 -10.51 4.17 16.79
C ASP A 100 -10.45 2.77 16.17
N PHE A 101 -9.25 2.34 15.78
CA PHE A 101 -9.03 1.06 15.12
C PHE A 101 -7.65 0.48 15.42
N ASP A 102 -7.55 -0.83 15.24
CA ASP A 102 -6.33 -1.58 15.46
C ASP A 102 -6.32 -2.78 14.50
N VAL A 103 -5.66 -2.60 13.37
CA VAL A 103 -5.63 -3.55 12.26
C VAL A 103 -4.25 -4.17 12.15
N ALA A 104 -4.17 -5.49 12.11
CA ALA A 104 -2.95 -6.20 11.78
C ALA A 104 -3.02 -6.74 10.34
N VAL A 105 -1.92 -6.63 9.60
CA VAL A 105 -1.77 -7.17 8.25
C VAL A 105 -0.59 -8.14 8.26
N ASP A 106 -0.90 -9.42 8.10
CA ASP A 106 0.08 -10.51 7.96
C ASP A 106 0.27 -10.83 6.46
N PRO A 107 1.44 -10.51 5.89
CA PRO A 107 1.69 -10.67 4.47
C PRO A 107 2.22 -12.06 4.12
N ALA A 108 1.90 -12.52 2.92
CA ALA A 108 2.65 -13.57 2.24
C ALA A 108 2.86 -13.18 0.78
N PHE A 109 4.13 -13.08 0.38
CA PHE A 109 4.54 -12.70 -0.98
C PHE A 109 5.16 -13.89 -1.71
N ASN A 110 5.15 -13.82 -3.04
CA ASN A 110 5.86 -14.77 -3.90
C ASN A 110 5.47 -16.22 -3.56
N GLU A 111 6.41 -17.15 -3.43
CA GLU A 111 6.12 -18.57 -3.13
C GLU A 111 5.26 -18.82 -1.88
N ALA A 112 5.16 -17.86 -0.96
CA ALA A 112 4.29 -17.94 0.21
C ALA A 112 2.84 -17.48 -0.07
N ALA A 113 2.62 -16.70 -1.14
CA ALA A 113 1.30 -16.26 -1.58
C ALA A 113 0.52 -17.43 -2.19
N ALA A 114 -0.80 -17.44 -1.99
CA ALA A 114 -1.63 -18.57 -2.34
C ALA A 114 -1.77 -18.79 -3.85
N LEU A 115 -1.74 -17.71 -4.64
CA LEU A 115 -1.92 -17.75 -6.10
C LEU A 115 -0.59 -17.73 -6.86
N TYR A 116 0.54 -17.90 -6.16
CA TYR A 116 1.85 -17.80 -6.78
C TYR A 116 2.08 -18.87 -7.85
N GLY A 117 2.37 -18.42 -9.07
CA GLY A 117 2.61 -19.30 -10.22
C GLY A 117 1.35 -20.04 -10.71
N GLU A 118 0.15 -19.72 -10.21
CA GLU A 118 -1.09 -20.33 -10.69
C GLU A 118 -1.59 -19.69 -11.99
N HIS A 119 -1.52 -18.35 -12.06
CA HIS A 119 -2.07 -17.56 -13.17
C HIS A 119 -1.03 -16.70 -13.87
N TYR A 120 -0.16 -16.05 -13.09
CA TYR A 120 0.87 -15.16 -13.57
C TYR A 120 2.21 -15.42 -12.86
N ASP A 121 3.29 -15.15 -13.59
CA ASP A 121 4.65 -15.18 -13.07
C ASP A 121 5.11 -13.77 -12.67
N GLY A 122 6.00 -13.71 -11.70
CA GLY A 122 6.62 -12.48 -11.26
C GLY A 122 7.23 -12.58 -9.88
N THR A 123 7.87 -11.51 -9.43
CA THR A 123 8.43 -11.44 -8.08
C THR A 123 8.23 -10.06 -7.53
N VAL A 124 7.56 -9.98 -6.39
CA VAL A 124 7.46 -8.78 -5.56
C VAL A 124 8.73 -8.69 -4.73
N THR A 125 9.43 -7.57 -4.84
CA THR A 125 10.74 -7.35 -4.21
C THR A 125 10.71 -6.29 -3.12
N ALA A 126 9.62 -5.52 -3.03
CA ALA A 126 9.45 -4.49 -2.02
C ALA A 126 8.01 -4.45 -1.50
N TRP A 127 7.87 -4.15 -0.22
CA TRP A 127 6.61 -3.78 0.41
C TRP A 127 6.81 -2.47 1.16
N GLU A 128 5.93 -1.51 0.90
CA GLU A 128 6.05 -0.15 1.40
C GLU A 128 4.75 0.33 2.02
N PHE A 129 4.87 1.17 3.04
CA PHE A 129 3.77 1.98 3.54
C PHE A 129 3.98 3.45 3.14
N LEU A 130 2.95 4.10 2.60
CA LEU A 130 3.01 5.55 2.34
C LEU A 130 2.42 6.33 3.51
N SER A 131 3.14 7.36 3.94
CA SER A 131 2.75 8.29 5.00
C SER A 131 2.93 9.74 4.55
N GLY A 132 2.23 10.65 5.24
CA GLY A 132 2.26 12.08 4.98
C GLY A 132 1.15 12.58 4.05
N PRO A 133 0.96 13.92 3.97
CA PRO A 133 -0.20 14.55 3.34
C PRO A 133 -0.41 14.17 1.86
N ASP A 134 0.68 13.88 1.15
CA ASP A 134 0.65 13.48 -0.26
C ASP A 134 1.28 12.09 -0.51
N GLY A 135 1.42 11.27 0.54
CA GLY A 135 2.18 10.01 0.47
C GLY A 135 3.67 10.21 0.16
N GLY A 136 4.21 11.36 0.57
CA GLY A 136 5.58 11.77 0.28
C GLY A 136 6.64 10.93 1.01
N GLU A 137 6.30 10.33 2.16
CA GLU A 137 7.18 9.42 2.87
C GLU A 137 6.88 7.97 2.49
N ARG A 138 7.92 7.22 2.11
CA ARG A 138 7.87 5.79 1.84
C ARG A 138 8.62 5.05 2.92
N ILE A 139 7.90 4.20 3.65
CA ILE A 139 8.44 3.38 4.73
C ILE A 139 8.57 1.97 4.19
N SER A 140 9.80 1.46 4.06
CA SER A 140 10.03 0.07 3.68
C SER A 140 9.65 -0.88 4.81
N LEU A 141 8.94 -1.95 4.47
CA LEU A 141 8.45 -2.97 5.39
C LEU A 141 9.18 -4.30 5.16
N GLY A 142 9.20 -5.16 6.18
CA GLY A 142 9.71 -6.52 6.05
C GLY A 142 8.74 -7.39 5.26
N MET A 143 9.22 -8.08 4.23
CA MET A 143 8.39 -8.91 3.35
C MET A 143 7.72 -10.11 4.06
N ASP A 144 8.18 -10.48 5.25
CA ASP A 144 7.70 -11.61 6.05
C ASP A 144 7.22 -11.20 7.45
N ALA A 145 7.17 -9.90 7.72
CA ALA A 145 6.85 -9.36 9.03
C ALA A 145 5.46 -8.73 9.04
N PRO A 146 4.53 -9.17 9.91
CA PRO A 146 3.25 -8.50 10.05
C PRO A 146 3.41 -7.04 10.46
N ILE A 147 2.53 -6.17 9.95
CA ILE A 147 2.43 -4.79 10.42
C ILE A 147 1.16 -4.58 11.24
N ARG A 148 1.19 -3.57 12.10
CA ARG A 148 0.04 -3.11 12.87
C ARG A 148 -0.21 -1.64 12.55
N ILE A 149 -1.44 -1.32 12.18
CA ILE A 149 -1.90 0.03 11.88
C ILE A 149 -3.00 0.33 12.90
N ALA A 150 -2.73 1.27 13.80
CA ALA A 150 -3.66 1.59 14.87
C ALA A 150 -3.73 3.10 15.10
N THR A 151 -4.87 3.54 15.62
CA THR A 151 -5.03 4.88 16.17
C THR A 151 -4.16 5.04 17.42
N GLY A 152 -3.47 6.17 17.51
CA GLY A 152 -2.54 6.45 18.61
C GLY A 152 -2.43 7.95 18.85
N GLY A 153 -2.05 8.32 20.06
CA GLY A 153 -1.75 9.72 20.39
C GLY A 153 -0.31 10.07 20.02
N CYS A 154 -0.08 11.30 19.57
CA CYS A 154 1.26 11.84 19.36
C CYS A 154 2.04 12.09 20.67
N ASP A 155 1.41 11.87 21.82
CA ASP A 155 1.91 12.25 23.16
C ASP A 155 2.39 11.05 24.01
N GLY A 156 2.67 9.89 23.42
CA GLY A 156 3.00 8.67 24.17
C GLY A 156 4.16 7.86 23.60
N GLU A 157 5.17 7.63 24.43
CA GLU A 157 6.29 6.70 24.28
C GLU A 157 5.82 5.33 23.71
N PRO A 158 6.58 4.67 22.81
CA PRO A 158 6.11 3.50 22.08
C PRO A 158 5.62 2.41 23.03
N ALA A 159 4.34 2.05 22.89
CA ALA A 159 3.71 0.96 23.61
C ALA A 159 4.29 -0.38 23.10
N GLY A 160 5.34 -0.86 23.75
CA GLY A 160 5.90 -2.16 23.41
C GLY A 160 7.15 -2.53 24.18
N LYS A 161 7.06 -2.71 25.50
CA LYS A 161 7.83 -3.72 26.27
C LYS A 161 7.02 -4.13 27.50
N GLU A 162 6.19 -5.16 27.37
CA GLU A 162 5.74 -5.89 28.55
C GLU A 162 6.92 -6.71 29.10
N ASN A 163 7.08 -6.59 30.41
CA ASN A 163 8.15 -7.12 31.24
C ASN A 163 8.20 -8.65 31.25
N GLU A 164 9.34 -9.24 30.91
CA GLU A 164 9.84 -10.42 31.63
C GLU A 164 10.88 -9.95 32.66
N GLU A 165 10.41 -9.56 33.85
CA GLU A 165 11.28 -9.45 35.01
C GLU A 165 11.16 -10.70 35.88
N GLY A 166 12.31 -11.33 36.10
CA GLY A 166 12.61 -11.95 37.38
C GLY A 166 13.10 -13.39 37.28
N ARG A 167 14.43 -13.58 37.22
CA ARG A 167 15.19 -14.22 38.31
C ARG A 167 16.71 -14.28 38.03
N GLN A 168 17.46 -13.42 38.70
CA GLN A 168 18.82 -13.69 39.19
C GLN A 168 18.89 -13.13 40.63
N PRO A 169 19.74 -13.63 41.54
CA PRO A 169 21.13 -14.06 41.29
C PRO A 169 21.52 -15.37 42.01
N GLU A 170 22.72 -15.91 41.74
CA GLU A 170 23.78 -16.16 42.75
C GLU A 170 25.15 -16.23 42.02
N ARG A 171 26.18 -15.75 42.72
CA ARG A 171 27.58 -15.60 42.29
C ARG A 171 28.43 -16.65 43.00
N GLU A 172 29.42 -17.24 42.32
CA GLU A 172 30.71 -17.75 42.82
C GLU A 172 31.64 -17.76 41.57
N ASP A 173 32.58 -16.85 41.41
CA ASP A 173 33.98 -16.80 41.91
C ASP A 173 34.81 -18.05 41.52
N ASP A 174 35.77 -17.89 40.61
CA ASP A 174 37.20 -18.12 40.92
C ASP A 174 38.12 -18.00 39.68
N SER A 175 39.15 -17.17 39.85
CA SER A 175 40.56 -17.32 39.44
C SER A 175 41.02 -17.25 37.97
N ASP A 176 41.70 -16.13 37.69
CA ASP A 176 43.13 -15.99 37.37
C ASP A 176 43.72 -16.21 35.96
N ASP A 177 44.66 -15.29 35.72
CA ASP A 177 45.84 -15.25 34.84
C ASP A 177 45.66 -14.96 33.35
N ASP A 178 46.54 -14.20 32.69
CA ASP A 178 47.44 -13.08 32.97
C ASP A 178 48.12 -12.82 31.62
N GLN A 179 48.70 -11.62 31.42
CA GLN A 179 49.67 -11.23 30.36
C GLN A 179 49.12 -11.01 28.93
N ASP A 180 49.52 -10.00 28.16
CA ASP A 180 50.43 -8.84 28.26
C ASP A 180 49.98 -7.94 27.06
N SER A 181 49.85 -6.61 27.17
CA SER A 181 50.91 -5.59 26.98
C SER A 181 51.52 -5.66 25.55
N ASP A 182 51.64 -4.64 24.69
CA ASP A 182 51.65 -3.18 24.82
C ASP A 182 51.41 -2.52 23.44
N ASP A 183 50.96 -1.26 23.47
CA ASP A 183 51.38 -0.09 22.67
C ASP A 183 51.65 -0.17 21.16
N ASP A 184 51.01 0.72 20.40
CA ASP A 184 51.69 1.98 19.98
C ASP A 184 50.73 2.91 19.20
N ASP A 185 50.68 4.15 19.70
CA ASP A 185 50.15 5.34 19.03
C ASP A 185 50.88 5.65 17.71
N GLN A 186 50.16 6.14 16.70
CA GLN A 186 50.56 7.40 16.05
C GLN A 186 49.52 8.03 15.11
N ASP A 187 49.41 9.33 15.33
CA ASP A 187 48.76 10.42 14.62
C ASP A 187 48.87 10.45 13.09
N GLY A 188 47.91 11.14 12.47
CA GLY A 188 48.03 11.66 11.11
C GLY A 188 46.79 12.38 10.62
N ASP A 189 46.67 13.68 10.94
CA ASP A 189 45.88 14.67 10.20
C ASP A 189 46.27 14.68 8.71
N ASP A 190 45.31 14.98 7.81
CA ASP A 190 45.48 15.92 6.69
C ASP A 190 44.19 16.09 5.84
N ASP A 191 43.59 17.26 5.98
CA ASP A 191 43.15 18.22 4.94
C ASP A 191 42.43 17.79 3.63
N LYS A 192 41.21 18.37 3.50
CA LYS A 192 40.61 19.10 2.34
C LYS A 192 40.31 18.37 1.02
N ASP A 193 39.08 18.52 0.54
CA ASP A 193 38.82 19.34 -0.66
C ASP A 193 37.31 19.54 -0.95
N ASP A 194 37.01 20.80 -1.26
CA ASP A 194 35.74 21.36 -1.73
C ASP A 194 35.23 20.69 -3.02
N LYS A 195 33.89 20.63 -3.16
CA LYS A 195 33.20 20.90 -4.43
C LYS A 195 31.71 21.16 -4.22
N ASP A 196 31.39 22.45 -4.29
CA ASP A 196 30.07 22.98 -4.62
C ASP A 196 29.61 22.42 -5.97
N GLY A 197 28.44 21.77 -5.96
CA GLY A 197 27.69 21.36 -7.14
C GLY A 197 26.31 21.99 -7.06
N ASP A 198 26.22 23.22 -7.55
CA ASP A 198 25.00 23.98 -7.78
C ASP A 198 24.35 23.42 -9.06
N ASP A 199 23.36 22.53 -8.91
CA ASP A 199 22.51 22.07 -10.01
C ASP A 199 21.11 22.66 -9.81
N GLU A 200 20.86 23.72 -10.57
CA GLU A 200 19.54 24.33 -10.73
C GLU A 200 18.57 23.29 -11.33
N VAL A 201 17.69 22.75 -10.48
CA VAL A 201 16.51 22.01 -10.93
C VAL A 201 15.58 23.03 -11.59
N LYS A 202 15.43 22.91 -12.90
CA LYS A 202 14.35 23.57 -13.63
C LYS A 202 13.07 22.85 -13.30
N ASP A 203 12.18 23.55 -12.62
CA ASP A 203 10.78 23.20 -12.51
C ASP A 203 10.17 23.27 -13.92
N ASP A 204 10.07 22.11 -14.57
CA ASP A 204 9.20 21.94 -15.73
C ASP A 204 7.78 21.70 -15.16
N ASP A 205 7.09 22.81 -14.86
CA ASP A 205 5.63 22.84 -14.75
C ASP A 205 5.05 22.48 -16.13
N ASP A 206 4.84 21.20 -16.38
CA ASP A 206 4.01 20.72 -17.49
C ASP A 206 2.54 21.06 -17.20
N ASP A 207 2.19 22.31 -17.47
CA ASP A 207 0.81 22.73 -17.76
C ASP A 207 0.38 22.03 -19.07
N ASP A 208 -0.03 20.76 -18.96
CA ASP A 208 -0.69 20.03 -20.03
C ASP A 208 -2.08 20.65 -20.27
N ASP A 209 -2.11 21.63 -21.19
CA ASP A 209 -3.30 22.18 -21.85
C ASP A 209 -4.01 21.15 -22.75
N GLY A 210 -3.98 19.87 -22.36
CA GLY A 210 -4.73 18.79 -22.99
C GLY A 210 -6.23 19.02 -22.86
N GLU A 211 -6.99 18.65 -23.89
CA GLU A 211 -8.46 18.73 -23.85
C GLU A 211 -8.99 17.85 -22.71
N LYS A 212 -9.45 18.48 -21.62
CA LYS A 212 -10.05 17.78 -20.48
C LYS A 212 -11.52 17.54 -20.73
N TYR A 213 -11.96 16.30 -20.54
CA TYR A 213 -13.35 15.92 -20.71
C TYR A 213 -14.03 15.72 -19.37
N THR A 214 -15.11 16.48 -19.14
CA THR A 214 -15.92 16.35 -17.93
C THR A 214 -16.87 15.16 -18.01
N VAL A 215 -16.88 14.35 -16.95
CA VAL A 215 -17.73 13.17 -16.80
C VAL A 215 -18.37 13.16 -15.41
N CYS A 216 -19.65 12.81 -15.35
CA CYS A 216 -20.35 12.50 -14.11
C CYS A 216 -20.20 11.00 -13.89
N HIS A 217 -19.28 10.66 -13.00
CA HIS A 217 -18.93 9.29 -12.67
C HIS A 217 -19.95 8.72 -11.68
N ARG A 218 -20.54 7.56 -12.00
CA ARG A 218 -21.49 6.83 -11.16
C ARG A 218 -20.93 5.45 -10.84
N PRO A 219 -20.33 5.26 -9.66
CA PRO A 219 -19.71 4.00 -9.29
C PRO A 219 -20.67 2.80 -9.43
N PRO A 220 -20.25 1.71 -10.08
CA PRO A 220 -21.03 0.48 -10.14
C PRO A 220 -21.37 -0.01 -8.72
N GLY A 221 -22.65 -0.25 -8.44
CA GLY A 221 -23.12 -0.68 -7.11
C GLY A 221 -23.43 0.46 -6.13
N ASN A 222 -23.00 1.70 -6.40
CA ASN A 222 -23.35 2.88 -5.62
C ASN A 222 -23.69 4.09 -6.53
N PRO A 223 -24.81 4.04 -7.27
CA PRO A 223 -25.18 5.07 -8.24
C PRO A 223 -25.52 6.43 -7.60
N ASP A 224 -25.82 6.46 -6.30
CA ASP A 224 -26.13 7.67 -5.55
C ASP A 224 -24.86 8.49 -5.20
N ASN A 225 -23.68 7.86 -5.26
CA ASN A 225 -22.38 8.53 -5.09
C ASN A 225 -21.82 9.07 -6.41
N ALA A 226 -22.69 9.73 -7.18
CA ALA A 226 -22.30 10.33 -8.44
C ALA A 226 -21.43 11.57 -8.19
N HIS A 227 -20.26 11.66 -8.83
CA HIS A 227 -19.40 12.84 -8.70
C HIS A 227 -18.74 13.24 -10.02
N THR A 228 -18.44 14.53 -10.15
CA THR A 228 -17.85 15.11 -11.37
C THR A 228 -16.33 14.89 -11.40
N ILE A 229 -15.83 14.30 -12.49
CA ILE A 229 -14.39 14.09 -12.75
C ILE A 229 -13.98 14.70 -14.09
N GLN A 230 -12.68 14.95 -14.27
CA GLN A 230 -12.08 15.33 -15.54
C GLN A 230 -11.11 14.25 -16.01
N VAL A 231 -11.22 13.84 -17.27
CA VAL A 231 -10.32 12.85 -17.88
C VAL A 231 -9.54 13.48 -19.03
N GLY A 232 -8.28 13.09 -19.20
CA GLY A 232 -7.34 13.72 -20.16
C GLY A 232 -7.44 13.21 -21.60
N SER A 233 -8.41 12.36 -21.94
CA SER A 233 -8.60 11.90 -23.33
C SER A 233 -10.05 11.50 -23.64
N GLU A 234 -10.41 11.59 -24.92
CA GLU A 234 -11.74 11.16 -25.39
C GLU A 234 -11.93 9.65 -25.22
N ALA A 235 -10.86 8.86 -25.37
CA ALA A 235 -10.90 7.42 -25.16
C ALA A 235 -11.26 7.06 -23.71
N ALA A 236 -10.66 7.74 -22.72
CA ALA A 236 -11.01 7.57 -21.31
C ALA A 236 -12.48 7.94 -21.07
N ARG A 237 -12.93 9.07 -21.63
CA ARG A 237 -14.34 9.49 -21.54
C ARG A 237 -15.29 8.40 -22.07
N GLU A 238 -15.03 7.86 -23.26
CA GLU A 238 -15.89 6.82 -23.86
C GLU A 238 -15.88 5.51 -23.07
N ALA A 239 -14.75 5.14 -22.45
CA ALA A 239 -14.70 4.02 -21.52
C ALA A 239 -15.67 4.24 -20.35
N HIS A 240 -15.57 5.37 -19.66
CA HIS A 240 -16.47 5.75 -18.56
C HIS A 240 -17.96 5.68 -18.96
N LEU A 241 -18.33 6.19 -20.14
CA LEU A 241 -19.69 6.10 -20.65
C LEU A 241 -20.16 4.65 -20.87
N GLY A 242 -19.24 3.75 -21.24
CA GLY A 242 -19.50 2.32 -21.35
C GLY A 242 -19.82 1.62 -20.01
N HIS A 243 -19.44 2.24 -18.89
CA HIS A 243 -19.64 1.71 -17.53
C HIS A 243 -20.80 2.36 -16.76
N GLY A 244 -21.60 3.24 -17.39
CA GLY A 244 -22.79 3.85 -16.78
C GLY A 244 -22.66 5.33 -16.42
N ASP A 245 -21.50 5.93 -16.70
CA ASP A 245 -21.25 7.36 -16.49
C ASP A 245 -21.96 8.21 -17.54
N SER A 246 -22.10 9.52 -17.27
CA SER A 246 -22.69 10.47 -18.23
C SER A 246 -21.72 11.59 -18.57
N ARG A 247 -21.85 12.11 -19.81
CA ARG A 247 -21.09 13.28 -20.25
C ARG A 247 -21.48 14.52 -19.43
N GLY A 248 -20.50 15.33 -19.05
CA GLY A 248 -20.71 16.57 -18.30
C GLY A 248 -20.73 16.36 -16.78
N ALA A 249 -20.94 17.43 -16.03
CA ALA A 249 -20.99 17.39 -14.56
C ALA A 249 -22.24 16.66 -14.04
N CYS A 250 -22.20 16.23 -12.78
CA CYS A 250 -23.35 15.64 -12.11
C CYS A 250 -24.43 16.68 -11.80
N SER A 251 -25.69 16.25 -11.75
CA SER A 251 -26.83 17.12 -11.45
C SER A 251 -26.76 17.57 -9.99
N GLY A 252 -26.26 18.79 -9.75
CA GLY A 252 -26.01 19.33 -8.41
C GLY A 252 -24.80 20.26 -8.33
N ASP A 253 -23.95 20.27 -9.36
CA ASP A 253 -22.67 21.02 -9.41
C ASP A 253 -22.71 22.33 -10.26
N ASP A 254 -23.89 22.91 -10.50
CA ASP A 254 -24.05 24.22 -11.19
C ASP A 254 -23.89 25.42 -10.24
#